data_AF-A0A353YD01-F1
#
_entry.id   AF-A0A353YD01-F1
#
_cell.length_a   1.000
_cell.length_b   1.000
_cell.length_c   1.000
_cell.angle_alpha   90.00
_cell.angle_beta   90.00
_cell.angle_gamma   90.00
#
_symmetry.space_group_name_H-M   'P 1'
#
loop_
_entity.id
_entity.type
_entity.pdbx_description
1 polymer ?
#
loop_
_entity_poly.entity_id
_entity_poly.type
_entity_poly.pdbx_seq_one_letter_code
_entity_poly.pdbx_strand_id
1 'polypeptide(L)'
;MKNPLAVDPSAKVELQVDALRKKIAAAEAAGVSPETLQSARFVYWAGISWKNPVITVCFWNGSTELQNFVMKTAKVWSDNSRVTFSYQTDGQNNICQNAQSADIRVSLNDEDQRDLYVNQEESRKGDWSYLGDIPLPDYLVTLNLPDVVRDMTIDPTWTHHAIRHEFGHALGLMHE
;
A
#
# COMPACT_ATOMS: atom_id res chain seq x y z
N MET A 1 18.60 -21.93 10.29
CA MET A 1 18.80 -20.52 9.90
C MET A 1 17.50 -20.04 9.29
N LYS A 2 16.80 -19.09 9.93
CA LYS A 2 15.55 -18.53 9.37
C LYS A 2 15.90 -17.72 8.12
N ASN A 3 15.16 -17.92 7.04
CA ASN A 3 15.35 -17.21 5.77
C ASN A 3 15.18 -15.70 6.02
N PRO A 4 16.19 -14.84 5.75
CA PRO A 4 16.07 -13.39 5.97
C PRO A 4 15.01 -12.73 5.09
N LEU A 5 14.52 -13.43 4.06
CA LEU A 5 13.37 -13.02 3.23
C LEU A 5 12.00 -13.25 3.89
N ALA A 6 11.97 -13.82 5.10
CA ALA A 6 10.77 -14.00 5.92
C ALA A 6 10.58 -12.90 6.98
N VAL A 7 11.40 -11.84 6.94
CA VAL A 7 11.54 -10.90 8.08
C VAL A 7 10.66 -9.66 7.98
N ASP A 8 10.41 -9.16 6.79
CA ASP A 8 9.47 -8.06 6.58
C ASP A 8 9.11 -7.99 5.09
N PRO A 9 7.83 -8.09 4.74
CA PRO A 9 7.44 -7.99 3.35
C PRO A 9 7.69 -6.59 2.74
N SER A 10 7.60 -5.54 3.55
CA SER A 10 7.93 -4.17 3.17
C SER A 10 9.43 -4.05 2.89
N ALA A 11 10.28 -4.70 3.69
CA ALA A 11 11.72 -4.71 3.46
C ALA A 11 12.15 -5.20 2.08
N LYS A 12 11.48 -6.16 1.43
CA LYS A 12 11.86 -6.56 0.06
C LYS A 12 11.62 -5.44 -0.95
N VAL A 13 10.53 -4.71 -0.80
CA VAL A 13 10.13 -3.64 -1.71
C VAL A 13 10.92 -2.37 -1.40
N GLU A 14 11.07 -2.01 -0.13
CA GLU A 14 11.94 -0.93 0.34
C GLU A 14 13.40 -1.16 -0.07
N LEU A 15 13.93 -2.38 0.06
CA LEU A 15 15.27 -2.71 -0.43
C LEU A 15 15.41 -2.51 -1.94
N GLN A 16 14.37 -2.81 -2.72
CA GLN A 16 14.37 -2.58 -4.18
C GLN A 16 14.30 -1.09 -4.51
N VAL A 17 13.45 -0.34 -3.80
CA VAL A 17 13.32 1.12 -3.92
C VAL A 17 14.62 1.82 -3.52
N ASP A 18 15.21 1.43 -2.40
CA ASP A 18 16.48 1.97 -1.92
C ASP A 18 17.66 1.59 -2.83
N ALA A 19 17.69 0.36 -3.34
CA ALA A 19 18.68 -0.04 -4.32
C ALA A 19 18.54 0.77 -5.62
N LEU A 20 17.31 1.04 -6.06
CA LEU A 20 17.05 1.90 -7.21
C LEU A 20 17.48 3.35 -6.95
N ARG A 21 17.10 3.93 -5.81
CA ARG A 21 17.51 5.28 -5.39
C ARG A 21 19.02 5.42 -5.36
N LYS A 22 19.73 4.47 -4.75
CA LYS A 22 21.21 4.46 -4.71
C LYS A 22 21.82 4.36 -6.11
N LYS A 23 21.26 3.53 -6.99
CA LYS A 23 21.74 3.42 -8.39
C LYS A 23 21.50 4.70 -9.18
N ILE A 24 20.34 5.34 -9.01
CA ILE A 24 20.03 6.62 -9.65
C ILE A 24 20.98 7.71 -9.16
N ALA A 25 21.18 7.84 -7.85
CA ALA A 25 22.10 8.82 -7.27
C ALA A 25 23.55 8.60 -7.74
N ALA A 26 24.00 7.35 -7.83
CA ALA A 26 25.32 7.02 -8.35
C ALA A 26 25.46 7.35 -9.85
N ALA A 27 24.41 7.09 -10.64
CA ALA A 27 24.39 7.42 -12.06
C ALA A 27 24.36 8.94 -12.30
N GLU A 28 23.62 9.68 -11.49
CA GLU A 28 23.62 11.15 -11.48
C GLU A 28 25.02 11.70 -11.15
N ALA A 29 25.67 11.19 -10.10
CA ALA A 29 27.04 11.57 -9.75
C ALA A 29 28.07 11.22 -10.85
N ALA A 30 27.78 10.20 -11.67
CA ALA A 30 28.59 9.81 -12.82
C ALA A 30 28.32 10.63 -14.10
N GLY A 31 27.42 11.62 -14.03
CA GLY A 31 27.10 12.51 -15.16
C GLY A 31 26.12 11.94 -16.17
N VAL A 32 25.35 10.91 -15.79
CA VAL A 32 24.25 10.41 -16.64
C VAL A 32 23.19 11.50 -16.80
N SER A 33 22.72 11.69 -18.03
CA SER A 33 21.75 12.74 -18.34
C SER A 33 20.44 12.59 -17.55
N PRO A 34 19.80 13.70 -17.15
CA PRO A 34 18.49 13.66 -16.49
C PRO A 34 17.44 12.87 -17.27
N GLU A 35 17.47 12.92 -18.61
CA GLU A 35 16.54 12.21 -19.49
C GLU A 35 16.73 10.68 -19.39
N THR A 36 17.97 10.21 -19.32
CA THR A 36 18.28 8.79 -19.11
C THR A 36 17.83 8.34 -17.72
N LEU A 37 18.08 9.14 -16.67
CA LEU A 37 17.64 8.82 -15.31
C LEU A 37 16.12 8.79 -15.19
N GLN A 38 15.42 9.71 -15.85
CA GLN A 38 13.96 9.75 -15.90
C GLN A 38 13.40 8.53 -16.64
N SER A 39 14.03 8.13 -17.74
CA SER A 39 13.66 6.91 -18.47
C SER A 39 13.82 5.65 -17.59
N ALA A 40 14.91 5.56 -16.82
CA ALA A 40 15.12 4.45 -15.89
C ALA A 40 14.06 4.41 -14.77
N ARG A 41 13.73 5.57 -14.19
CA ARG A 41 12.63 5.71 -13.22
C ARG A 41 11.30 5.28 -13.82
N PHE A 42 11.02 5.70 -15.06
CA PHE A 42 9.78 5.35 -15.75
C PHE A 42 9.64 3.85 -16.00
N VAL A 43 10.71 3.16 -16.43
CA VAL A 43 10.69 1.69 -16.61
C VAL A 43 10.36 0.97 -15.31
N TYR A 44 10.94 1.40 -14.19
CA TYR A 44 10.62 0.83 -12.90
C TYR A 44 9.15 1.10 -12.50
N TRP A 45 8.70 2.35 -12.63
CA TRP A 45 7.33 2.72 -12.27
C TRP A 45 6.30 2.00 -13.14
N ALA A 46 6.58 1.86 -14.44
CA ALA A 46 5.76 1.05 -15.35
C ALA A 46 5.74 -0.43 -14.96
N GLY A 47 6.79 -0.94 -14.30
CA GLY A 47 6.84 -2.31 -13.79
C GLY A 47 5.93 -2.56 -12.59
N ILE A 48 5.69 -1.55 -11.76
CA ILE A 48 4.87 -1.66 -10.54
C ILE A 48 3.47 -1.04 -10.68
N SER A 49 3.21 -0.28 -11.73
CA SER A 49 1.89 0.32 -11.95
C SER A 49 0.85 -0.72 -12.37
N TRP A 50 -0.36 -0.60 -11.81
CA TRP A 50 -1.53 -1.41 -12.13
C TRP A 50 -1.81 -1.49 -13.62
N LYS A 51 -1.97 -2.72 -14.11
CA LYS A 51 -2.40 -2.97 -15.50
C LYS A 51 -3.91 -2.84 -15.65
N ASN A 52 -4.64 -3.21 -14.61
CA ASN A 52 -6.09 -3.11 -14.56
C ASN A 52 -6.49 -1.77 -13.91
N PRO A 53 -7.39 -0.99 -14.54
CA PRO A 53 -7.82 0.28 -13.97
C PRO A 53 -8.78 0.09 -12.78
N VAL A 54 -9.41 -1.08 -12.64
CA VAL A 54 -10.26 -1.41 -11.49
C VAL A 54 -9.47 -2.28 -10.54
N ILE A 55 -9.26 -1.78 -9.32
CA ILE A 55 -8.52 -2.45 -8.26
C ILE A 55 -9.51 -2.83 -7.18
N THR A 56 -9.67 -4.12 -6.92
CA THR A 56 -10.55 -4.60 -5.85
C THR A 56 -9.93 -4.34 -4.49
N VAL A 57 -10.75 -3.93 -3.53
CA VAL A 57 -10.32 -3.67 -2.15
C VAL A 57 -11.24 -4.41 -1.19
N CYS A 58 -10.68 -5.05 -0.18
CA CYS A 58 -11.42 -5.60 0.95
C CYS A 58 -10.80 -5.18 2.30
N PHE A 59 -11.59 -5.29 3.36
CA PHE A 59 -11.17 -5.01 4.73
C PHE A 59 -11.13 -6.28 5.57
N TRP A 60 -10.06 -6.49 6.32
CA TRP A 60 -9.98 -7.57 7.31
C TRP A 60 -10.81 -7.24 8.54
N ASN A 61 -10.80 -5.99 8.99
CA ASN A 61 -11.40 -5.51 10.24
C ASN A 61 -11.84 -4.03 10.12
N GLY A 62 -12.11 -3.39 11.26
CA GLY A 62 -12.66 -2.03 11.33
C GLY A 62 -14.19 -1.98 11.27
N SER A 63 -14.78 -0.93 11.84
CA SER A 63 -16.23 -0.72 11.74
C SER A 63 -16.62 -0.25 10.34
N THR A 64 -17.90 -0.41 9.97
CA THR A 64 -18.42 0.07 8.69
C THR A 64 -18.18 1.57 8.50
N GLU A 65 -18.32 2.36 9.57
CA GLU A 65 -18.05 3.81 9.54
C GLU A 65 -16.60 4.11 9.18
N LEU A 66 -15.65 3.39 9.80
CA LEU A 66 -14.23 3.56 9.54
C LEU A 66 -13.85 3.14 8.13
N GLN A 67 -14.36 2.00 7.67
CA GLN A 67 -14.18 1.53 6.30
C GLN A 67 -14.68 2.58 5.30
N ASN A 68 -15.90 3.11 5.51
CA ASN A 68 -16.47 4.15 4.67
C ASN A 68 -15.66 5.45 4.69
N PHE A 69 -15.07 5.81 5.84
CA PHE A 69 -14.19 6.96 5.96
C PHE A 69 -12.90 6.79 5.14
N VAL A 70 -12.26 5.62 5.21
CA VAL A 70 -11.10 5.27 4.39
C VAL A 70 -11.44 5.34 2.90
N MET A 71 -12.55 4.70 2.49
CA MET A 71 -13.05 4.71 1.11
C MET A 71 -13.24 6.13 0.58
N LYS A 72 -13.92 6.99 1.37
CA LYS A 72 -14.18 8.38 1.00
C LYS A 72 -12.88 9.18 0.86
N THR A 73 -11.91 8.94 1.74
CA THR A 73 -10.63 9.66 1.75
C THR A 73 -9.74 9.25 0.58
N ALA A 74 -9.65 7.94 0.30
CA ALA A 74 -8.87 7.39 -0.80
C ALA A 74 -9.45 7.70 -2.19
N LYS A 75 -10.75 8.03 -2.26
CA LYS A 75 -11.45 8.40 -3.50
C LYS A 75 -10.76 9.50 -4.31
N VAL A 76 -9.99 10.38 -3.65
CA VAL A 76 -9.22 11.44 -4.33
C VAL A 76 -8.34 10.90 -5.47
N TRP A 77 -7.80 9.69 -5.33
CA TRP A 77 -7.01 9.05 -6.38
C TRP A 77 -7.87 8.69 -7.60
N SER A 78 -9.06 8.15 -7.37
CA SER A 78 -10.01 7.84 -8.43
C SER A 78 -10.59 9.10 -9.09
N ASP A 79 -10.68 10.21 -8.35
CA ASP A 79 -11.15 11.49 -8.89
C ASP A 79 -10.13 12.18 -9.80
N ASN A 80 -8.84 11.85 -9.65
CA ASN A 80 -7.75 12.52 -10.36
C ASN A 80 -6.94 11.58 -11.27
N SER A 81 -7.39 10.33 -11.44
CA SER A 81 -6.72 9.34 -12.30
C SER A 81 -7.73 8.44 -13.00
N ARG A 82 -7.23 7.49 -13.80
CA ARG A 82 -8.07 6.46 -14.45
C ARG A 82 -8.30 5.24 -13.57
N VAL A 83 -7.73 5.20 -12.37
CA VAL A 83 -7.88 4.09 -11.44
C VAL A 83 -9.20 4.21 -10.71
N THR A 84 -9.84 3.09 -10.41
CA THR A 84 -11.04 3.01 -9.58
C THR A 84 -10.86 1.90 -8.56
N PHE A 85 -11.11 2.20 -7.30
CA PHE A 85 -11.16 1.21 -6.24
C PHE A 85 -12.57 0.62 -6.11
N SER A 86 -12.67 -0.70 -6.16
CA SER A 86 -13.91 -1.45 -5.97
C SER A 86 -13.98 -1.98 -4.55
N TYR A 87 -14.64 -1.23 -3.67
CA TYR A 87 -14.76 -1.53 -2.24
C TYR A 87 -16.02 -2.32 -1.86
N GLN A 88 -17.00 -2.41 -2.76
CA GLN A 88 -18.33 -2.93 -2.44
C GLN A 88 -18.82 -3.93 -3.48
N THR A 89 -19.54 -4.94 -3.01
CA THR A 89 -20.31 -5.90 -3.81
C THR A 89 -21.75 -5.87 -3.29
N ASP A 90 -22.72 -5.67 -4.19
CA ASP A 90 -24.14 -5.58 -3.84
C ASP A 90 -24.46 -4.53 -2.74
N GLY A 91 -23.72 -3.42 -2.73
CA GLY A 91 -23.87 -2.33 -1.77
C GLY A 91 -23.32 -2.62 -0.37
N GLN A 92 -22.66 -3.77 -0.17
CA GLN A 92 -21.97 -4.12 1.07
C GLN A 92 -20.46 -3.98 0.91
N ASN A 93 -19.78 -3.52 1.96
CA ASN A 93 -18.31 -3.43 1.97
C ASN A 93 -17.70 -4.83 1.84
N ASN A 94 -16.69 -4.94 0.98
CA ASN A 94 -15.96 -6.19 0.76
C ASN A 94 -15.16 -6.54 2.02
N ILE A 95 -15.40 -7.73 2.56
CA ILE A 95 -14.68 -8.25 3.73
C ILE A 95 -13.72 -9.36 3.29
N CYS A 96 -12.46 -9.24 3.69
CA CYS A 96 -11.44 -10.21 3.34
C CYS A 96 -11.68 -11.56 4.01
N GLN A 97 -11.45 -12.65 3.27
CA GLN A 97 -11.53 -14.02 3.73
C GLN A 97 -10.18 -14.75 3.64
N ASN A 98 -9.36 -14.37 2.65
CA ASN A 98 -8.07 -14.98 2.34
C ASN A 98 -7.24 -14.03 1.45
N ALA A 99 -6.04 -14.45 1.06
CA ALA A 99 -5.13 -13.65 0.23
C ALA A 99 -5.66 -13.38 -1.20
N GLN A 100 -6.72 -14.07 -1.64
CA GLN A 100 -7.35 -13.91 -2.96
C GLN A 100 -8.62 -13.05 -2.92
N SER A 101 -8.98 -12.49 -1.77
CA SER A 101 -10.27 -11.79 -1.60
C SER A 101 -10.35 -10.47 -2.36
N ALA A 102 -9.21 -9.80 -2.56
CA ALA A 102 -9.10 -8.55 -3.29
C ALA A 102 -7.63 -8.29 -3.65
N ASP A 103 -7.39 -7.33 -4.55
CA ASP A 103 -6.07 -6.87 -4.91
C ASP A 103 -5.39 -6.13 -3.73
N ILE A 104 -6.11 -5.19 -3.12
CA ILE A 104 -5.71 -4.48 -1.89
C ILE A 104 -6.52 -5.04 -0.70
N ARG A 105 -5.83 -5.45 0.36
CA ARG A 105 -6.41 -6.10 1.54
C ARG A 105 -6.02 -5.30 2.77
N VAL A 106 -6.96 -4.51 3.28
CA VAL A 106 -6.72 -3.48 4.28
C VAL A 106 -6.94 -4.01 5.69
N SER A 107 -5.98 -3.80 6.58
CA SER A 107 -6.17 -3.90 8.03
C SER A 107 -6.24 -2.51 8.64
N LEU A 108 -7.17 -2.32 9.57
CA LEU A 108 -7.48 -1.08 10.25
C LEU A 108 -7.36 -1.22 11.78
N ASN A 109 -6.93 -2.37 12.31
CA ASN A 109 -6.86 -2.59 13.75
C ASN A 109 -5.66 -3.48 14.10
N ASP A 110 -4.75 -2.98 14.92
CA ASP A 110 -3.56 -3.68 15.41
C ASP A 110 -3.84 -4.62 16.59
N GLU A 111 -5.03 -4.53 17.20
CA GLU A 111 -5.50 -5.44 18.25
C GLU A 111 -6.17 -6.71 17.68
N ASP A 112 -6.29 -6.82 16.36
CA ASP A 112 -6.80 -8.02 15.70
C ASP A 112 -5.94 -9.25 16.04
N GLN A 113 -6.58 -10.28 16.60
CA GLN A 113 -5.91 -11.49 17.09
C GLN A 113 -5.63 -12.50 15.98
N ARG A 114 -6.13 -12.27 14.76
CA ARG A 114 -5.85 -13.14 13.61
C ARG A 114 -4.38 -13.04 13.21
N ASP A 115 -3.81 -14.18 12.83
CA ASP A 115 -2.46 -14.29 12.27
C ASP A 115 -2.50 -13.83 10.79
N LEU A 116 -2.42 -12.51 10.60
CA LEU A 116 -2.61 -11.86 9.30
C LEU A 116 -1.29 -11.41 8.67
N TYR A 117 -0.20 -11.38 9.42
CA TYR A 117 1.07 -10.83 8.96
C TYR A 117 2.19 -11.86 9.06
N VAL A 118 3.16 -11.76 8.13
CA VAL A 118 4.35 -12.63 8.15
C VAL A 118 5.21 -12.40 9.39
N ASN A 119 5.22 -11.17 9.92
CA ASN A 119 5.78 -10.82 11.21
C ASN A 119 4.71 -10.09 12.04
N GLN A 120 3.85 -10.85 12.71
CA GLN A 120 2.69 -10.34 13.45
C GLN A 120 3.03 -9.19 14.39
N GLU A 121 4.15 -9.23 15.12
CA GLU A 121 4.46 -8.22 16.15
C GLU A 121 4.82 -6.86 15.56
N GLU A 122 5.56 -6.84 14.45
CA GLU A 122 6.07 -5.61 13.86
C GLU A 122 5.15 -5.10 12.76
N SER A 123 4.70 -5.98 11.85
CA SER A 123 3.89 -5.57 10.69
C SER A 123 2.48 -5.13 11.05
N ARG A 124 1.97 -5.44 12.26
CA ARG A 124 0.67 -4.93 12.70
C ARG A 124 0.70 -3.46 13.11
N LYS A 125 1.90 -2.90 13.37
CA LYS A 125 2.08 -1.52 13.85
C LYS A 125 2.32 -0.59 12.68
N GLY A 126 1.92 0.67 12.88
CA GLY A 126 2.16 1.76 11.94
C GLY A 126 1.36 1.62 10.64
N ASP A 127 1.28 2.73 9.94
CA ASP A 127 0.62 2.83 8.65
C ASP A 127 1.61 2.49 7.53
N TRP A 128 1.23 1.58 6.64
CA TRP A 128 2.08 1.13 5.52
C TRP A 128 1.26 0.48 4.39
N SER A 129 1.82 0.44 3.18
CA SER A 129 1.28 -0.31 2.04
C SER A 129 2.38 -0.87 1.15
N TYR A 130 2.10 -2.01 0.50
CA TYR A 130 2.97 -2.46 -0.59
C TYR A 130 2.80 -1.60 -1.83
N LEU A 131 3.84 -1.61 -2.66
CA LEU A 131 3.86 -0.79 -3.87
C LEU A 131 3.13 -1.46 -5.03
N GLY A 132 2.07 -0.82 -5.50
CA GLY A 132 1.49 -1.10 -6.82
C GLY A 132 1.01 -2.54 -7.04
N ASP A 133 1.09 -2.97 -8.29
CA ASP A 133 0.65 -4.27 -8.83
C ASP A 133 1.79 -5.29 -8.78
N ILE A 134 2.41 -5.42 -7.61
CA ILE A 134 3.41 -6.46 -7.36
C ILE A 134 2.66 -7.75 -6.97
N PRO A 135 2.98 -8.90 -7.58
CA PRO A 135 2.37 -10.17 -7.19
C PRO A 135 2.71 -10.54 -5.74
N LEU A 136 1.71 -10.47 -4.87
CA LEU A 136 1.82 -10.74 -3.42
C LEU A 136 0.85 -11.86 -2.98
N PRO A 137 0.91 -13.06 -3.59
CA PRO A 137 -0.12 -14.09 -3.43
C PRO A 137 -0.22 -14.69 -2.02
N ASP A 138 0.86 -14.60 -1.24
CA ASP A 138 0.94 -15.22 0.09
C ASP A 138 0.70 -14.22 1.24
N TYR A 139 0.54 -12.93 0.93
CA TYR A 139 0.40 -11.89 1.95
C TYR A 139 -1.08 -11.58 2.20
N LEU A 140 -1.57 -11.79 3.42
CA LEU A 140 -2.99 -11.57 3.74
C LEU A 140 -3.32 -10.08 3.80
N VAL A 141 -2.49 -9.26 4.44
CA VAL A 141 -2.62 -7.80 4.46
C VAL A 141 -1.68 -7.18 3.43
N THR A 142 -2.18 -6.22 2.65
CA THR A 142 -1.38 -5.43 1.70
C THR A 142 -1.41 -3.92 1.95
N LEU A 143 -2.21 -3.48 2.92
CA LEU A 143 -2.25 -2.12 3.39
C LEU A 143 -2.68 -2.14 4.86
N ASN A 144 -1.92 -1.52 5.74
CA ASN A 144 -2.17 -1.44 7.17
C ASN A 144 -2.36 0.02 7.56
N LEU A 145 -3.45 0.31 8.27
CA LEU A 145 -3.79 1.65 8.76
C LEU A 145 -4.36 1.57 10.19
N PRO A 146 -3.64 1.02 11.19
CA PRO A 146 -4.16 0.88 12.55
C PRO A 146 -4.27 2.24 13.26
N ASP A 147 -3.40 3.20 12.93
CA ASP A 147 -3.35 4.48 13.63
C ASP A 147 -4.54 5.39 13.27
N VAL A 148 -5.15 5.18 12.10
CA VAL A 148 -6.31 5.98 11.64
C VAL A 148 -7.55 5.82 12.52
N VAL A 149 -7.69 4.70 13.25
CA VAL A 149 -8.79 4.49 14.22
C VAL A 149 -8.69 5.51 15.35
N ARG A 150 -7.49 5.63 15.92
CA ARG A 150 -7.18 6.50 17.05
C ARG A 150 -7.26 7.96 16.61
N ASP A 151 -6.65 8.26 15.46
CA ASP A 151 -6.33 9.64 15.10
C ASP A 151 -7.46 10.35 14.34
N MET A 152 -8.49 9.63 13.86
CA MET A 152 -9.66 10.24 13.21
C MET A 152 -10.33 11.33 14.06
N THR A 153 -10.20 11.27 15.39
CA THR A 153 -10.76 12.27 16.31
C THR A 153 -9.72 13.23 16.90
N ILE A 154 -8.44 12.88 16.84
CA ILE A 154 -7.34 13.63 17.48
C ILE A 154 -6.68 14.55 16.45
N ASP A 155 -6.33 14.00 15.28
CA ASP A 155 -5.76 14.73 14.16
C ASP A 155 -6.36 14.23 12.83
N PRO A 156 -7.53 14.79 12.44
CA PRO A 156 -8.17 14.46 11.17
C PRO A 156 -7.30 14.81 9.95
N THR A 157 -6.43 15.82 10.06
CA THR A 157 -5.57 16.24 8.95
C THR A 157 -4.51 15.19 8.68
N TRP A 158 -3.84 14.73 9.74
CA TRP A 158 -2.89 13.63 9.66
C TRP A 158 -3.58 12.35 9.18
N THR A 159 -4.77 12.04 9.70
CA THR A 159 -5.52 10.84 9.28
C THR A 159 -5.83 10.85 7.77
N HIS A 160 -6.25 12.00 7.24
CA HIS A 160 -6.46 12.14 5.80
C HIS A 160 -5.15 12.01 5.01
N HIS A 161 -4.04 12.54 5.53
CA HIS A 161 -2.73 12.40 4.92
C HIS A 161 -2.30 10.92 4.88
N ALA A 162 -2.32 10.22 6.01
CA ALA A 162 -1.91 8.81 6.11
C ALA A 162 -2.68 7.92 5.13
N ILE A 163 -4.02 8.01 5.10
CA ILE A 163 -4.84 7.22 4.16
C ILE A 163 -4.44 7.52 2.71
N ARG A 164 -4.27 8.81 2.34
CA ARG A 164 -3.92 9.18 0.96
C ARG A 164 -2.52 8.72 0.59
N HIS A 165 -1.59 8.83 1.54
CA HIS A 165 -0.20 8.43 1.39
C HIS A 165 -0.08 6.93 1.15
N GLU A 166 -0.72 6.11 2.00
CA GLU A 166 -0.67 4.65 1.86
C GLU A 166 -1.40 4.14 0.62
N PHE A 167 -2.52 4.76 0.24
CA PHE A 167 -3.13 4.46 -1.06
C PHE A 167 -2.27 4.94 -2.24
N GLY A 168 -1.44 5.97 -2.07
CA GLY A 168 -0.43 6.37 -3.06
C GLY A 168 0.63 5.29 -3.25
N HIS A 169 1.13 4.71 -2.16
CA HIS A 169 1.97 3.52 -2.19
C HIS A 169 1.30 2.35 -2.89
N ALA A 170 0.04 2.05 -2.56
CA ALA A 170 -0.72 1.02 -3.25
C ALA A 170 -0.85 1.26 -4.77
N LEU A 171 -0.70 2.49 -5.26
CA LEU A 171 -0.68 2.84 -6.69
C LEU A 171 0.73 2.85 -7.31
N GLY A 172 1.75 2.54 -6.54
CA GLY A 172 3.14 2.49 -6.96
C GLY A 172 3.90 3.81 -6.84
N LEU A 173 3.38 4.79 -6.08
CA LEU A 173 4.13 5.99 -5.74
C LEU A 173 5.11 5.68 -4.61
N MET A 174 6.32 6.24 -4.67
CA MET A 174 7.32 6.11 -3.62
C MET A 174 7.33 7.37 -2.74
N HIS A 175 7.97 7.29 -1.56
CA HIS A 175 8.29 8.49 -0.79
C HIS A 175 9.01 9.52 -1.68
N GLU A 176 8.64 10.79 -1.55
CA GLU A 176 9.32 11.92 -2.21
C GLU A 176 10.72 12.17 -1.64
#